data_AF-A0A6A7C1U6-F1
#
_entry.id   AF-A0A6A7C1U6-F1
#
_cell.length_a   1.000
_cell.length_b   1.000
_cell.length_c   1.000
_cell.angle_alpha   90.00
_cell.angle_beta   90.00
_cell.angle_gamma   90.00
#
_symmetry.space_group_name_H-M   'P 1'
#
loop_
_entity.id
_entity.type
_entity.pdbx_description
1 polymer ?
#
loop_
_entity_poly.entity_id
_entity_poly.type
_entity_poly.pdbx_seq_one_letter_code
_entity_poly.pdbx_strand_id
1 'polypeptide(L)'
;MQPRTHPTEQIYLHPEDAKSSRPRKSSPLRRTSIPPSTQKKSKNHRRHRPNLPQWKKLLWVKQNFPDNFTDEDTFLDHLQRNPSLRPYEFWELVADSTVIVQHICSVVIFVCCFTAIFQERVSPQTVVWWATFGTVLAWGGRDLWVGDEGPEGREGHGEHGEQGQGGMKFTTDTPSTTENASTMGSNGTPPSLVPSRMQYRLSTAKSAVLIYCFLLGLSPILKSLTKSTSSDSIWALSSILMFTNVFTFDYGAGPEAKFPASLSTNAALMASTVLASRLPSTTHVFSLTLFSIEVFGLFPVFRRYLLHCSWRGHVLLTAGLVVGASGGLSMTISGRGIGVGIVGVVLGGLVTCLSMGMTSWWLIGLQRYKNEIHGPWDPARPVIGRHWD
;
A
#
# COMPACT_ATOMS: atom_id res chain seq x y z
N MET A 1 57.48 20.96 22.36
CA MET A 1 57.53 19.49 22.14
C MET A 1 56.57 19.17 21.02
N GLN A 2 57.11 18.81 19.84
CA GLN A 2 56.35 18.58 18.60
C GLN A 2 55.50 17.30 18.70
N PRO A 3 54.30 17.26 18.08
CA PRO A 3 53.55 16.02 17.90
C PRO A 3 54.14 15.25 16.70
N ARG A 4 54.48 13.97 16.90
CA ARG A 4 54.89 13.04 15.84
C ARG A 4 53.65 12.66 15.01
N THR A 5 53.71 12.94 13.72
CA THR A 5 52.80 12.42 12.70
C THR A 5 53.18 10.97 12.36
N HIS A 6 52.21 10.05 12.39
CA HIS A 6 52.31 8.75 11.72
C HIS A 6 51.47 8.82 10.43
N PRO A 7 51.97 8.31 9.29
CA PRO A 7 51.25 8.38 8.03
C PRO A 7 50.15 7.30 8.01
N THR A 8 48.92 7.71 7.72
CA THR A 8 47.80 6.81 7.43
C THR A 8 47.95 6.31 6.00
N GLU A 9 48.45 5.09 5.82
CA GLU A 9 48.39 4.42 4.51
C GLU A 9 46.97 3.84 4.36
N GLN A 10 46.12 4.58 3.64
CA GLN A 10 44.77 4.16 3.29
C GLN A 10 44.85 3.14 2.15
N ILE A 11 44.81 1.84 2.49
CA ILE A 11 44.71 0.77 1.50
C ILE A 11 43.28 0.75 0.96
N TYR A 12 43.04 1.46 -0.15
CA TYR A 12 41.84 1.28 -0.96
C TYR A 12 42.00 0.01 -1.80
N LEU A 13 41.26 -1.05 -1.46
CA LEU A 13 41.11 -2.21 -2.33
C LEU A 13 40.26 -1.84 -3.55
N HIS A 14 40.82 -1.95 -4.74
CA HIS A 14 40.15 -1.63 -6.00
C HIS A 14 39.38 -2.88 -6.51
N PRO A 15 38.22 -2.72 -7.18
CA PRO A 15 37.38 -3.85 -7.61
C PRO A 15 38.02 -4.88 -8.57
N GLU A 16 39.20 -4.58 -9.10
CA GLU A 16 39.92 -5.43 -10.06
C GLU A 16 40.80 -6.51 -9.38
N ASP A 17 41.13 -6.38 -8.09
CA ASP A 17 41.98 -7.34 -7.37
C ASP A 17 41.29 -8.68 -7.09
N ALA A 18 39.97 -8.75 -7.24
CA ALA A 18 39.17 -9.96 -7.03
C ALA A 18 39.29 -11.01 -8.16
N LYS A 19 39.93 -10.69 -9.30
CA LYS A 19 39.92 -11.59 -10.49
C LYS A 19 41.20 -12.41 -10.70
N SER A 20 42.23 -12.25 -9.87
CA SER A 20 43.53 -12.90 -10.08
C SER A 20 43.94 -13.82 -8.92
N SER A 21 43.29 -14.98 -8.78
CA SER A 21 43.90 -16.11 -8.09
C SER A 21 43.57 -17.43 -8.80
N ARG A 22 44.57 -17.98 -9.52
CA ARG A 22 44.48 -19.32 -10.12
C ARG A 22 44.55 -20.38 -9.00
N PRO A 23 43.83 -21.51 -9.12
CA PRO A 23 43.89 -22.58 -8.14
C PRO A 23 45.25 -23.27 -8.21
N ARG A 24 45.98 -23.29 -7.08
CA ARG A 24 47.27 -23.99 -6.97
C ARG A 24 47.00 -25.49 -6.81
N LYS A 25 47.16 -26.26 -7.90
CA LYS A 25 47.15 -27.73 -7.87
C LYS A 25 48.27 -28.23 -6.95
N SER A 26 47.94 -29.05 -5.97
CA SER A 26 48.90 -29.77 -5.14
C SER A 26 49.48 -30.96 -5.91
N SER A 27 50.77 -30.92 -6.22
CA SER A 27 51.52 -32.05 -6.77
C SER A 27 51.88 -33.05 -5.67
N PRO A 28 51.77 -34.37 -5.91
CA PRO A 28 52.13 -35.38 -4.92
C PRO A 28 53.66 -35.56 -4.86
N LEU A 29 54.25 -35.36 -3.68
CA LEU A 29 55.67 -35.62 -3.44
C LEU A 29 55.95 -37.13 -3.37
N ARG A 30 56.80 -37.55 -4.31
CA ARG A 30 57.53 -38.81 -4.49
C ARG A 30 57.95 -39.47 -3.16
N ARG A 31 57.51 -40.71 -2.93
CA ARG A 31 57.95 -41.57 -1.82
C ARG A 31 59.07 -42.50 -2.28
N THR A 32 60.30 -42.24 -1.86
CA THR A 32 61.45 -43.15 -1.97
C THR A 32 61.40 -44.21 -0.86
N SER A 33 61.68 -45.45 -1.25
CA SER A 33 61.70 -46.67 -0.42
C SER A 33 63.04 -46.87 0.29
N ILE A 34 63.04 -47.19 1.59
CA ILE A 34 64.19 -47.69 2.38
C ILE A 34 63.69 -48.81 3.34
N PRO A 35 64.45 -49.91 3.56
CA PRO A 35 63.95 -51.22 4.05
C PRO A 35 63.90 -51.35 5.59
N PRO A 36 63.37 -52.47 6.15
CA PRO A 36 62.89 -52.51 7.53
C PRO A 36 63.99 -52.93 8.50
N SER A 37 64.12 -52.21 9.62
CA SER A 37 64.77 -52.78 10.81
C SER A 37 64.15 -52.24 12.09
N THR A 38 64.00 -53.19 13.02
CA THR A 38 63.82 -53.05 14.47
C THR A 38 62.59 -52.30 14.99
N GLN A 39 61.54 -53.09 15.28
CA GLN A 39 60.49 -52.76 16.23
C GLN A 39 61.09 -52.40 17.60
N LYS A 40 61.26 -51.11 17.87
CA LYS A 40 61.19 -50.58 19.24
C LYS A 40 59.74 -50.15 19.49
N LYS A 41 59.10 -50.76 20.48
CA LYS A 41 57.80 -50.35 21.03
C LYS A 41 57.90 -48.90 21.55
N SER A 42 57.71 -47.94 20.67
CA SER A 42 57.45 -46.56 21.06
C SER A 42 56.01 -46.50 21.55
N LYS A 43 55.84 -46.26 22.85
CA LYS A 43 54.54 -46.00 23.46
C LYS A 43 53.92 -44.82 22.70
N ASN A 44 52.87 -45.10 21.93
CA ASN A 44 52.00 -44.07 21.35
C ASN A 44 51.38 -43.26 22.50
N HIS A 45 52.06 -42.19 22.92
CA HIS A 45 51.33 -41.04 23.43
C HIS A 45 50.56 -40.48 22.24
N ARG A 46 49.32 -40.97 22.07
CA ARG A 46 48.27 -40.19 21.42
C ARG A 46 48.24 -38.87 22.19
N ARG A 47 48.99 -37.88 21.72
CA ARG A 47 48.78 -36.50 22.14
C ARG A 47 47.35 -36.23 21.74
N HIS A 48 46.45 -36.25 22.73
CA HIS A 48 45.20 -35.53 22.63
C HIS A 48 45.62 -34.13 22.22
N ARG A 49 45.44 -33.78 20.94
CA ARG A 49 45.38 -32.37 20.59
C ARG A 49 44.23 -31.85 21.47
N PRO A 50 44.47 -30.91 22.39
CA PRO A 50 43.36 -30.30 23.09
C PRO A 50 42.43 -29.77 21.99
N ASN A 51 41.14 -30.10 22.08
CA ASN A 51 40.15 -29.49 21.19
C ASN A 51 40.29 -27.98 21.40
N LEU A 52 40.89 -27.30 20.42
CA LEU A 52 40.92 -25.85 20.41
C LEU A 52 39.45 -25.40 20.48
N PRO A 53 39.12 -24.44 21.35
CA PRO A 53 37.74 -23.97 21.45
C PRO A 53 37.29 -23.50 20.07
N GLN A 54 36.26 -24.15 19.52
CA GLN A 54 35.72 -23.78 18.22
C GLN A 54 35.10 -22.38 18.33
N TRP A 55 35.47 -21.49 17.41
CA TRP A 55 34.87 -20.17 17.33
C TRP A 55 33.35 -20.29 17.13
N LYS A 56 32.59 -19.44 17.83
CA LYS A 56 31.13 -19.37 17.75
C LYS A 56 30.72 -17.99 17.30
N LYS A 57 29.73 -17.92 16.42
CA LYS A 57 29.14 -16.67 15.93
C LYS A 57 28.17 -16.04 16.94
N LEU A 58 28.68 -15.70 18.12
CA LEU A 58 27.93 -15.11 19.22
C LEU A 58 28.69 -13.88 19.72
N LEU A 59 28.20 -12.68 19.37
CA LEU A 59 28.89 -11.42 19.67
C LEU A 59 28.96 -11.12 21.19
N TRP A 60 28.00 -11.63 21.97
CA TRP A 60 27.88 -11.37 23.41
C TRP A 60 28.64 -12.35 24.30
N VAL A 61 29.22 -13.41 23.74
CA VAL A 61 29.97 -14.42 24.51
C VAL A 61 31.47 -14.13 24.38
N LYS A 62 32.17 -14.02 25.52
CA LYS A 62 33.63 -13.84 25.53
C LYS A 62 34.32 -15.12 25.07
N GLN A 63 35.12 -15.03 24.01
CA GLN A 63 35.79 -16.16 23.37
C GLN A 63 37.29 -15.92 23.27
N ASN A 64 38.09 -16.97 23.13
CA ASN A 64 39.56 -16.90 23.03
C ASN A 64 40.02 -16.53 21.60
N PHE A 65 39.34 -15.59 20.97
CA PHE A 65 39.62 -15.09 19.64
C PHE A 65 39.65 -13.56 19.68
N PRO A 66 40.51 -12.90 18.89
CA PRO A 66 40.48 -11.45 18.73
C PRO A 66 39.08 -10.96 18.33
N ASP A 67 38.70 -9.75 18.73
CA ASP A 67 37.37 -9.19 18.42
C ASP A 67 37.10 -9.08 16.91
N ASN A 68 38.15 -8.98 16.09
CA ASN A 68 38.06 -8.93 14.62
C ASN A 68 38.19 -10.32 13.95
N PHE A 69 38.24 -11.41 14.71
CA PHE A 69 38.39 -12.74 14.15
C PHE A 69 37.10 -13.19 13.46
N THR A 70 37.22 -13.54 12.19
CA THR A 70 36.16 -14.13 11.37
C THR A 70 36.68 -15.44 10.80
N ASP A 71 35.88 -16.49 10.87
CA ASP A 71 36.24 -17.80 10.33
C ASP A 71 36.16 -17.79 8.79
N GLU A 72 37.30 -17.72 8.10
CA GLU A 72 37.39 -17.60 6.64
C GLU A 72 36.72 -18.79 5.91
N ASP A 73 36.74 -19.98 6.52
CA ASP A 73 36.21 -21.20 5.92
C ASP A 73 34.67 -21.26 5.99
N THR A 74 34.03 -20.67 7.01
CA THR A 74 32.57 -20.75 7.23
C THR A 74 31.82 -19.42 7.05
N PHE A 75 32.53 -18.32 6.83
CA PHE A 75 31.95 -16.98 6.78
C PHE A 75 30.83 -16.83 5.75
N LEU A 76 31.01 -17.42 4.56
CA LEU A 76 30.08 -17.29 3.43
C LEU A 76 29.06 -18.44 3.34
N ASP A 77 29.17 -19.47 4.17
CA ASP A 77 28.33 -20.68 4.07
C ASP A 77 26.85 -20.41 4.37
N HIS A 78 26.57 -19.41 5.20
CA HIS A 78 25.21 -19.03 5.58
C HIS A 78 24.59 -17.97 4.66
N LEU A 79 25.28 -17.59 3.58
CA LEU A 79 24.82 -16.56 2.65
C LEU A 79 23.81 -17.17 1.67
N GLN A 80 22.52 -16.90 1.91
CA GLN A 80 21.43 -17.41 1.08
C GLN A 80 21.06 -16.38 0.01
N ARG A 81 20.90 -16.82 -1.24
CA ARG A 81 20.35 -15.97 -2.30
C ARG A 81 18.85 -16.17 -2.40
N ASN A 82 18.11 -15.06 -2.44
CA ASN A 82 16.67 -15.03 -2.67
C ASN A 82 15.83 -15.97 -1.78
N PRO A 83 16.11 -16.13 -0.46
CA PRO A 83 15.39 -17.10 0.37
C PRO A 83 13.90 -16.77 0.53
N SER A 84 13.51 -15.50 0.35
CA SER A 84 12.12 -15.03 0.42
C SER A 84 11.47 -14.77 -0.95
N LEU A 85 11.98 -15.38 -2.03
CA LEU A 85 11.39 -15.19 -3.36
C LEU A 85 10.04 -15.89 -3.44
N ARG A 86 8.97 -15.11 -3.51
CA ARG A 86 7.64 -15.60 -3.88
C ARG A 86 7.47 -15.43 -5.40
N PRO A 87 7.25 -16.51 -6.17
CA PRO A 87 6.95 -16.38 -7.59
C PRO A 87 5.63 -15.60 -7.75
N TYR A 88 5.56 -14.74 -8.77
CA TYR A 88 4.32 -14.02 -9.04
C TYR A 88 3.47 -14.90 -9.94
N GLU A 89 2.25 -15.20 -9.52
CA GLU A 89 1.26 -15.82 -10.38
C GLU A 89 0.70 -14.78 -11.35
N PHE A 90 0.65 -15.10 -12.64
CA PHE A 90 0.23 -14.15 -13.67
C PHE A 90 -1.16 -13.57 -13.39
N TRP A 91 -2.12 -14.42 -13.04
CA TRP A 91 -3.50 -14.00 -12.82
C TRP A 91 -3.69 -13.16 -11.56
N GLU A 92 -2.90 -13.44 -10.51
CA GLU A 92 -2.91 -12.65 -9.28
C GLU A 92 -2.33 -11.25 -9.53
N LEU A 93 -1.28 -11.17 -10.34
CA LEU A 93 -0.70 -9.89 -10.72
C LEU A 93 -1.62 -9.05 -11.63
N VAL A 94 -2.31 -9.71 -12.57
CA VAL A 94 -3.36 -9.08 -13.37
C VAL A 94 -4.49 -8.58 -12.47
N ALA A 95 -4.92 -9.39 -11.50
CA ALA A 95 -5.90 -9.02 -10.49
C ALA A 95 -5.46 -7.79 -9.69
N ASP A 96 -4.23 -7.73 -9.19
CA ASP A 96 -3.72 -6.59 -8.45
C ASP A 96 -3.62 -5.31 -9.30
N SER A 97 -3.26 -5.46 -10.59
CA SER A 97 -3.17 -4.34 -11.53
C SER A 97 -4.53 -3.64 -11.79
N THR A 98 -5.65 -4.31 -11.49
CA THR A 98 -7.00 -3.72 -11.63
C THR A 98 -7.19 -2.47 -10.79
N VAL A 99 -6.54 -2.36 -9.61
CA VAL A 99 -6.64 -1.17 -8.74
C VAL A 99 -6.07 0.07 -9.44
N ILE A 100 -4.99 -0.12 -10.19
CA ILE A 100 -4.37 0.93 -11.00
C ILE A 100 -5.29 1.32 -12.14
N VAL A 101 -5.82 0.32 -12.87
CA VAL A 101 -6.77 0.54 -13.97
C VAL A 101 -8.01 1.28 -13.51
N GLN A 102 -8.60 0.91 -12.38
CA GLN A 102 -9.78 1.59 -11.83
C GLN A 102 -9.51 3.07 -11.55
N HIS A 103 -8.35 3.41 -10.98
CA HIS A 103 -8.00 4.81 -10.73
C HIS A 103 -7.80 5.59 -12.03
N ILE A 104 -7.05 5.04 -12.99
CA ILE A 104 -6.84 5.68 -14.30
C ILE A 104 -8.19 5.88 -15.01
N CYS A 105 -9.06 4.86 -15.03
CA CYS A 105 -10.40 4.98 -15.60
C CYS A 105 -11.23 6.06 -14.90
N SER A 106 -11.17 6.18 -13.57
CA SER A 106 -11.88 7.22 -12.83
C SER A 106 -11.42 8.64 -13.21
N VAL A 107 -10.11 8.83 -13.39
CA VAL A 107 -9.52 10.08 -13.87
C VAL A 107 -9.97 10.39 -15.31
N VAL A 108 -9.93 9.39 -16.19
CA VAL A 108 -10.36 9.55 -17.59
C VAL A 108 -11.86 9.88 -17.67
N ILE A 109 -12.71 9.19 -16.90
CA ILE A 109 -14.15 9.49 -16.82
C ILE A 109 -14.35 10.93 -16.35
N PHE A 110 -13.63 11.37 -15.30
CA PHE A 110 -13.72 12.74 -14.82
C PHE A 110 -13.39 13.77 -15.91
N VAL A 111 -12.28 13.57 -16.64
CA VAL A 111 -11.87 14.45 -17.75
C VAL A 111 -12.87 14.39 -18.91
N CYS A 112 -13.43 13.22 -19.22
CA CYS A 112 -14.48 13.07 -20.24
C CYS A 112 -15.77 13.82 -19.84
N CYS A 113 -16.19 13.72 -18.59
CA CYS A 113 -17.34 14.47 -18.06
C CYS A 113 -17.08 15.98 -18.13
N PHE A 114 -15.90 16.43 -17.71
CA PHE A 114 -15.53 17.85 -17.79
C PHE A 114 -15.55 18.36 -19.23
N THR A 115 -14.92 17.65 -20.17
CA THR A 115 -14.88 18.04 -21.58
C THR A 115 -16.27 18.01 -22.23
N ALA A 116 -17.12 17.03 -21.88
CA ALA A 116 -18.50 16.97 -22.35
C ALA A 116 -19.35 18.14 -21.83
N ILE A 117 -19.14 18.54 -20.57
CA ILE A 117 -19.76 19.74 -19.97
C ILE A 117 -19.23 21.01 -20.62
N PHE A 118 -17.93 21.10 -20.86
CA PHE A 118 -17.27 22.27 -21.46
C PHE A 118 -17.70 22.50 -22.91
N GLN A 119 -17.99 21.41 -23.65
CA GLN A 119 -18.56 21.46 -25.01
C GLN A 119 -20.10 21.60 -25.02
N GLU A 120 -20.74 21.81 -23.87
CA GLU A 120 -22.21 21.92 -23.73
C GLU A 120 -23.00 20.70 -24.24
N ARG A 121 -22.38 19.54 -24.35
CA ARG A 121 -23.04 18.30 -24.83
C ARG A 121 -23.86 17.61 -23.75
N VAL A 122 -23.45 17.77 -22.49
CA VAL A 122 -24.09 17.12 -21.33
C VAL A 122 -24.32 18.16 -20.24
N SER A 123 -25.52 18.14 -19.64
CA SER A 123 -25.81 19.01 -18.50
C SER A 123 -25.06 18.53 -17.25
N PRO A 124 -24.33 19.42 -16.53
CA PRO A 124 -23.55 19.05 -15.34
C PRO A 124 -24.39 18.44 -14.24
N GLN A 125 -25.64 18.89 -14.12
CA GLN A 125 -26.58 18.40 -13.13
C GLN A 125 -26.85 16.90 -13.32
N THR A 126 -27.00 16.43 -14.57
CA THR A 126 -27.26 15.02 -14.87
C THR A 126 -26.09 14.14 -14.44
N VAL A 127 -24.85 14.59 -14.67
CA VAL A 127 -23.64 13.86 -14.27
C VAL A 127 -23.60 13.69 -12.75
N VAL A 128 -23.85 14.78 -12.02
CA VAL A 128 -23.89 14.76 -10.56
C VAL A 128 -25.02 13.88 -10.04
N TRP A 129 -26.23 14.01 -10.59
CA TRP A 129 -27.36 13.19 -10.14
C TRP A 129 -27.08 11.70 -10.27
N TRP A 130 -26.51 11.26 -11.40
CA TRP A 130 -26.11 9.86 -11.57
C TRP A 130 -25.01 9.42 -10.60
N ALA A 131 -24.03 10.29 -10.35
CA ALA A 131 -22.92 9.97 -9.46
C ALA A 131 -23.34 9.96 -7.97
N THR A 132 -24.16 10.92 -7.54
CA THR A 132 -24.77 10.94 -6.21
C THR A 132 -25.71 9.76 -6.02
N PHE A 133 -26.54 9.42 -7.03
CA PHE A 133 -27.40 8.23 -6.99
C PHE A 133 -26.57 6.95 -6.85
N GLY A 134 -25.50 6.81 -7.64
CA GLY A 134 -24.56 5.69 -7.52
C GLY A 134 -23.89 5.62 -6.14
N THR A 135 -23.53 6.76 -5.56
CA THR A 135 -22.95 6.86 -4.22
C THR A 135 -23.94 6.45 -3.13
N VAL A 136 -25.21 6.87 -3.26
CA VAL A 136 -26.28 6.49 -2.34
C VAL A 136 -26.61 5.01 -2.46
N LEU A 137 -26.66 4.46 -3.68
CA LEU A 137 -26.83 3.02 -3.90
C LEU A 137 -25.66 2.21 -3.35
N ALA A 138 -24.43 2.68 -3.52
CA ALA A 138 -23.25 2.06 -2.93
C ALA A 138 -23.30 2.08 -1.39
N TRP A 139 -23.76 3.19 -0.81
CA TRP A 139 -23.95 3.33 0.63
C TRP A 139 -25.07 2.41 1.15
N GLY A 140 -26.22 2.38 0.48
CA GLY A 140 -27.34 1.50 0.81
C GLY A 140 -27.00 0.02 0.61
N GLY A 141 -26.30 -0.33 -0.46
CA GLY A 141 -25.83 -1.70 -0.71
C GLY A 141 -24.83 -2.18 0.34
N ARG A 142 -23.95 -1.29 0.82
CA ARG A 142 -23.09 -1.55 1.98
C ARG A 142 -23.93 -1.82 3.24
N ASP A 143 -24.92 -0.97 3.52
CA ASP A 143 -25.78 -1.13 4.71
C ASP A 143 -26.59 -2.44 4.67
N LEU A 144 -27.06 -2.84 3.48
CA LEU A 144 -27.80 -4.09 3.27
C LEU A 144 -26.90 -5.32 3.47
N TRP A 145 -25.69 -5.32 2.90
CA TRP A 145 -24.74 -6.42 3.07
C TRP A 145 -24.29 -6.58 4.53
N VAL A 146 -23.99 -5.47 5.21
CA VAL A 146 -23.60 -5.47 6.64
C VAL A 146 -24.79 -5.79 7.57
N GLY A 147 -26.02 -5.72 7.07
CA GLY A 147 -27.23 -6.13 7.79
C GLY A 147 -27.39 -7.65 7.88
N ASP A 148 -26.95 -8.37 6.85
CA ASP A 148 -27.10 -9.83 6.72
C ASP A 148 -26.08 -10.61 7.57
N GLU A 149 -24.94 -9.99 7.92
CA GLU A 149 -23.92 -10.56 8.82
C GLU A 149 -24.19 -10.26 10.32
N GLY A 150 -25.43 -9.94 10.70
CA GLY A 150 -25.91 -9.87 12.10
C GLY A 150 -26.10 -11.26 12.73
N PRO A 151 -26.13 -11.40 14.07
CA PRO A 151 -25.58 -12.57 14.77
C PRO A 151 -26.48 -13.81 14.72
N GLU A 152 -26.29 -14.68 13.73
CA GLU A 152 -26.75 -16.09 13.77
C GLU A 152 -25.56 -17.06 13.60
N GLY A 153 -24.47 -16.83 14.35
CA GLY A 153 -23.28 -17.68 14.28
C GLY A 153 -22.45 -17.78 15.57
N ARG A 154 -23.02 -17.42 16.73
CA ARG A 154 -22.31 -17.50 18.01
C ARG A 154 -23.22 -17.98 19.15
N GLU A 155 -23.83 -19.14 18.96
CA GLU A 155 -24.24 -19.98 20.07
C GLU A 155 -23.24 -21.14 20.18
N GLY A 156 -22.45 -21.13 21.26
CA GLY A 156 -21.47 -22.17 21.53
C GLY A 156 -20.46 -21.75 22.59
N HIS A 157 -20.74 -22.15 23.83
CA HIS A 157 -19.88 -22.13 25.01
C HIS A 157 -19.58 -20.79 25.69
N GLY A 158 -20.34 -20.52 26.75
CA GLY A 158 -19.80 -19.82 27.90
C GLY A 158 -18.89 -20.76 28.69
N GLU A 159 -17.84 -20.20 29.29
CA GLU A 159 -17.40 -20.48 30.65
C GLU A 159 -16.43 -19.39 31.15
N HIS A 160 -16.49 -19.16 32.45
CA HIS A 160 -15.91 -18.07 33.24
C HIS A 160 -14.38 -17.96 33.19
N GLY A 161 -13.87 -16.72 33.35
CA GLY A 161 -12.47 -16.43 33.69
C GLY A 161 -12.24 -14.95 34.00
N GLU A 162 -12.03 -14.66 35.27
CA GLU A 162 -11.92 -13.33 35.90
C GLU A 162 -10.56 -12.62 35.68
N GLN A 163 -10.61 -11.29 35.78
CA GLN A 163 -9.59 -10.33 36.27
C GLN A 163 -8.36 -9.92 35.41
N GLY A 164 -8.13 -8.60 35.37
CA GLY A 164 -6.79 -8.03 35.27
C GLY A 164 -6.59 -6.78 34.38
N GLN A 165 -7.38 -5.71 34.50
CA GLN A 165 -7.10 -4.44 33.80
C GLN A 165 -6.22 -3.51 34.67
N GLY A 166 -4.91 -3.50 34.43
CA GLY A 166 -3.96 -2.52 34.98
C GLY A 166 -3.72 -1.38 33.99
N GLY A 167 -4.47 -0.29 34.10
CA GLY A 167 -4.26 0.95 33.34
C GLY A 167 -3.90 2.10 34.28
N MET A 168 -2.61 2.43 34.36
CA MET A 168 -2.07 3.49 35.22
C MET A 168 -2.33 4.86 34.59
N LYS A 169 -3.19 5.66 35.22
CA LYS A 169 -3.50 7.05 34.84
C LYS A 169 -2.76 7.99 35.79
N PHE A 170 -1.88 8.81 35.23
CA PHE A 170 -1.07 9.81 35.93
C PHE A 170 -1.96 10.94 36.49
N THR A 171 -1.76 11.26 37.76
CA THR A 171 -2.55 12.14 38.61
C THR A 171 -2.17 13.61 38.46
N THR A 172 -3.12 14.50 38.73
CA THR A 172 -2.84 15.85 39.22
C THR A 172 -3.89 16.19 40.27
N ASP A 173 -3.40 16.49 41.48
CA ASP A 173 -4.13 16.62 42.73
C ASP A 173 -4.96 17.91 42.82
N THR A 174 -6.08 17.87 43.57
CA THR A 174 -6.49 18.88 44.59
C THR A 174 -7.69 18.30 45.40
N PRO A 175 -7.76 18.49 46.74
CA PRO A 175 -8.64 17.71 47.62
C PRO A 175 -9.91 18.47 48.06
N SER A 176 -11.01 17.75 48.32
CA SER A 176 -11.94 18.04 49.44
C SER A 176 -13.08 17.01 49.58
N THR A 177 -13.13 16.41 50.77
CA THR A 177 -14.30 16.19 51.64
C THR A 177 -15.39 15.18 51.24
N THR A 178 -15.33 14.03 51.92
CA THR A 178 -16.39 13.32 52.69
C THR A 178 -17.84 13.35 52.17
N GLU A 179 -18.41 12.18 51.84
CA GLU A 179 -19.51 11.55 52.59
C GLU A 179 -19.97 10.21 51.97
N ASN A 180 -20.12 9.20 52.81
CA ASN A 180 -20.74 7.90 52.51
C ASN A 180 -22.25 7.99 52.77
N ALA A 181 -23.09 7.57 51.82
CA ALA A 181 -24.40 6.99 52.15
C ALA A 181 -24.96 6.18 50.97
N SER A 182 -25.26 4.92 51.28
CA SER A 182 -25.96 3.92 50.47
C SER A 182 -27.44 4.24 50.28
N THR A 183 -27.99 4.07 49.07
CA THR A 183 -29.43 3.76 48.82
C THR A 183 -29.56 3.33 47.34
N MET A 184 -29.80 2.06 47.06
CA MET A 184 -31.11 1.42 46.88
C MET A 184 -31.58 1.47 45.42
N GLY A 185 -32.15 0.35 44.98
CA GLY A 185 -32.20 -0.06 43.58
C GLY A 185 -33.12 0.74 42.67
N SER A 186 -32.87 0.58 41.38
CA SER A 186 -33.84 0.87 40.33
C SER A 186 -33.57 -0.06 39.15
N ASN A 187 -34.55 -0.91 38.86
CA ASN A 187 -34.65 -1.74 37.67
C ASN A 187 -34.38 -0.90 36.41
N GLY A 188 -33.30 -1.22 35.69
CA GLY A 188 -33.02 -0.72 34.36
C GLY A 188 -33.32 -1.81 33.34
N THR A 189 -34.39 -1.63 32.58
CA THR A 189 -34.69 -2.32 31.32
C THR A 189 -33.44 -2.40 30.41
N PRO A 190 -33.20 -3.51 29.68
CA PRO A 190 -32.05 -3.59 28.79
C PRO A 190 -32.21 -2.58 27.63
N PRO A 191 -31.15 -1.81 27.27
CA PRO A 191 -31.24 -0.87 26.17
C PRO A 191 -31.35 -1.64 24.85
N SER A 192 -32.35 -1.29 24.05
CA SER A 192 -32.46 -1.63 22.63
C SER A 192 -31.12 -1.39 21.91
N LEU A 193 -30.62 -2.38 21.18
CA LEU A 193 -29.32 -2.36 20.47
C LEU A 193 -29.31 -1.60 19.13
N VAL A 194 -30.39 -0.89 18.79
CA VAL A 194 -30.59 -0.16 17.51
C VAL A 194 -30.15 1.33 17.49
N PRO A 195 -29.88 2.06 18.60
CA PRO A 195 -29.55 3.49 18.57
C PRO A 195 -28.22 3.88 17.89
N SER A 196 -27.21 3.00 17.84
CA SER A 196 -25.86 3.36 17.40
C SER A 196 -25.72 3.51 15.88
N ARG A 197 -26.37 2.65 15.09
CA ARG A 197 -26.33 2.72 13.62
C ARG A 197 -27.03 3.97 13.10
N MET A 198 -28.20 4.31 13.63
CA MET A 198 -28.94 5.51 13.24
C MET A 198 -28.13 6.79 13.54
N GLN A 199 -27.44 6.84 14.69
CA GLN A 199 -26.58 7.97 15.04
C GLN A 199 -25.41 8.15 14.06
N TYR A 200 -24.77 7.05 13.62
CA TYR A 200 -23.74 7.10 12.59
C TYR A 200 -24.30 7.63 11.26
N ARG A 201 -25.47 7.14 10.83
CA ARG A 201 -26.15 7.58 9.60
C ARG A 201 -26.50 9.06 9.63
N LEU A 202 -27.06 9.53 10.75
CA LEU A 202 -27.38 10.95 10.95
C LEU A 202 -26.12 11.81 10.96
N SER A 203 -25.01 11.31 11.55
CA SER A 203 -23.73 12.03 11.52
C SER A 203 -23.16 12.14 10.10
N THR A 204 -23.19 11.06 9.32
CA THR A 204 -22.75 11.06 7.92
C THR A 204 -23.66 11.94 7.05
N ALA A 205 -24.98 11.82 7.19
CA ALA A 205 -25.93 12.65 6.47
C ALA A 205 -25.75 14.13 6.82
N LYS A 206 -25.55 14.45 8.11
CA LYS A 206 -25.23 15.81 8.56
C LYS A 206 -23.95 16.32 7.88
N SER A 207 -22.89 15.53 7.85
CA SER A 207 -21.64 15.93 7.18
C SER A 207 -21.82 16.14 5.67
N ALA A 208 -22.62 15.31 4.99
CA ALA A 208 -22.91 15.46 3.57
C ALA A 208 -23.72 16.73 3.28
N VAL A 209 -24.72 17.05 4.11
CA VAL A 209 -25.49 18.29 4.01
C VAL A 209 -24.59 19.50 4.24
N LEU A 210 -23.68 19.45 5.21
CA LEU A 210 -22.72 20.52 5.46
C LEU A 210 -21.80 20.74 4.25
N ILE A 211 -21.27 19.68 3.65
CA ILE A 211 -20.45 19.77 2.43
C ILE A 211 -21.26 20.39 1.28
N TYR A 212 -22.50 19.93 1.06
CA TYR A 212 -23.38 20.45 0.03
C TYR A 212 -23.65 21.95 0.19
N CYS A 213 -24.07 22.38 1.39
CA CYS A 213 -24.32 23.79 1.71
C CYS A 213 -23.05 24.65 1.57
N PHE A 214 -21.91 24.13 2.02
CA PHE A 214 -20.62 24.82 1.91
C PHE A 214 -20.21 25.02 0.45
N LEU A 215 -20.32 23.99 -0.38
CA LEU A 215 -20.00 24.08 -1.80
C LEU A 215 -20.92 25.07 -2.54
N LEU A 216 -22.21 25.13 -2.20
CA LEU A 216 -23.12 26.13 -2.75
C LEU A 216 -22.67 27.57 -2.41
N GLY A 217 -22.28 27.82 -1.16
CA GLY A 217 -21.77 29.13 -0.72
C GLY A 217 -20.43 29.50 -1.37
N LEU A 218 -19.53 28.53 -1.56
CA LEU A 218 -18.22 28.75 -2.17
C LEU A 218 -18.25 28.81 -3.71
N SER A 219 -19.30 28.32 -4.37
CA SER A 219 -19.35 28.20 -5.83
C SER A 219 -19.07 29.52 -6.58
N PRO A 220 -19.59 30.70 -6.16
CA PRO A 220 -19.22 31.97 -6.77
C PRO A 220 -17.73 32.31 -6.63
N ILE A 221 -17.14 31.98 -5.48
CA ILE A 221 -15.72 32.22 -5.20
C ILE A 221 -14.87 31.32 -6.09
N LEU A 222 -15.18 30.02 -6.14
CA LEU A 222 -14.50 29.05 -7.00
C LEU A 222 -14.59 29.45 -8.47
N LYS A 223 -15.75 29.93 -8.94
CA LYS A 223 -15.92 30.48 -10.30
C LYS A 223 -14.98 31.64 -10.58
N SER A 224 -14.78 32.54 -9.61
CA SER A 224 -13.93 33.73 -9.78
C SER A 224 -12.43 33.45 -9.62
N LEU A 225 -12.06 32.31 -9.03
CA LEU A 225 -10.70 32.00 -8.55
C LEU A 225 -9.61 32.18 -9.63
N THR A 226 -9.85 31.66 -10.83
CA THR A 226 -8.84 31.65 -11.91
C THR A 226 -9.23 32.57 -13.07
N LYS A 227 -10.02 33.62 -12.81
CA LYS A 227 -10.47 34.55 -13.86
C LYS A 227 -9.32 35.36 -14.45
N SER A 228 -8.31 35.70 -13.64
CA SER A 228 -7.11 36.44 -14.04
C SER A 228 -6.04 35.57 -14.71
N THR A 229 -6.17 34.24 -14.66
CA THR A 229 -5.20 33.29 -15.23
C THR A 229 -5.58 32.93 -16.67
N SER A 230 -4.59 32.81 -17.55
CA SER A 230 -4.78 32.40 -18.94
C SER A 230 -5.27 30.95 -19.05
N SER A 231 -6.06 30.66 -20.11
CA SER A 231 -6.61 29.33 -20.36
C SER A 231 -5.52 28.28 -20.52
N ASP A 232 -4.46 28.56 -21.30
CA ASP A 232 -3.39 27.60 -21.60
C ASP A 232 -2.66 27.15 -20.34
N SER A 233 -2.39 28.09 -19.42
CA SER A 233 -1.79 27.79 -18.13
C SER A 233 -2.70 26.93 -17.26
N ILE A 234 -4.02 27.14 -17.31
CA ILE A 234 -5.00 26.34 -16.55
C ILE A 234 -5.05 24.90 -17.06
N TRP A 235 -5.05 24.68 -18.38
CA TRP A 235 -4.97 23.34 -18.97
C TRP A 235 -3.65 22.65 -18.61
N ALA A 236 -2.53 23.37 -18.63
CA ALA A 236 -1.22 22.83 -18.25
C ALA A 236 -1.16 22.47 -16.75
N LEU A 237 -1.57 23.39 -15.87
CA LEU A 237 -1.58 23.18 -14.42
C LEU A 237 -2.50 22.03 -14.01
N SER A 238 -3.71 21.97 -14.57
CA SER A 238 -4.65 20.86 -14.31
C SER A 238 -4.11 19.52 -14.80
N SER A 239 -3.43 19.49 -15.96
CA SER A 239 -2.79 18.28 -16.46
C SER A 239 -1.67 17.80 -15.52
N ILE A 240 -0.79 18.70 -15.10
CA ILE A 240 0.30 18.39 -14.14
C ILE A 240 -0.28 17.88 -12.82
N LEU A 241 -1.28 18.56 -12.27
CA LEU A 241 -1.94 18.13 -11.03
C LEU A 241 -2.62 16.77 -11.18
N MET A 242 -3.21 16.48 -12.34
CA MET A 242 -3.81 15.18 -12.62
C MET A 242 -2.76 14.07 -12.74
N PHE A 243 -1.60 14.36 -13.34
CA PHE A 243 -0.45 13.45 -13.32
C PHE A 243 0.07 13.23 -11.91
N THR A 244 0.25 14.30 -11.12
CA THR A 244 0.64 14.19 -9.71
C THR A 244 -0.35 13.32 -8.95
N ASN A 245 -1.66 13.49 -9.14
CA ASN A 245 -2.68 12.63 -8.57
C ASN A 245 -2.43 11.15 -8.91
N VAL A 246 -2.26 10.80 -10.19
CA VAL A 246 -2.05 9.42 -10.63
C VAL A 246 -0.75 8.81 -10.10
N PHE A 247 0.36 9.55 -10.10
CA PHE A 247 1.66 9.02 -9.65
C PHE A 247 1.80 8.93 -8.14
N THR A 248 1.13 9.81 -7.39
CA THR A 248 1.22 9.83 -5.92
C THR A 248 0.07 9.07 -5.25
N PHE A 249 -0.84 8.48 -6.03
CA PHE A 249 -1.93 7.67 -5.51
C PHE A 249 -1.37 6.38 -4.86
N ASP A 250 -1.84 6.06 -3.66
CA ASP A 250 -1.46 4.82 -2.97
C ASP A 250 -2.25 3.62 -3.50
N TYR A 251 -1.64 2.90 -4.45
CA TYR A 251 -2.18 1.67 -5.05
C TYR A 251 -2.00 0.43 -4.16
N GLY A 252 -1.38 0.55 -2.99
CA GLY A 252 -1.19 -0.56 -2.07
C GLY A 252 -2.52 -1.10 -1.55
N ALA A 253 -2.66 -2.43 -1.55
CA ALA A 253 -3.76 -3.16 -0.88
C ALA A 253 -3.43 -3.52 0.58
N GLY A 254 -2.21 -3.22 1.05
CA GLY A 254 -1.74 -3.55 2.39
C GLY A 254 -2.13 -2.52 3.47
N PRO A 255 -2.16 -2.92 4.75
CA PRO A 255 -2.47 -2.03 5.87
C PRO A 255 -1.39 -0.96 6.14
N GLU A 256 -0.19 -1.12 5.59
CA GLU A 256 0.87 -0.09 5.63
C GLU A 256 0.75 0.87 4.44
N ALA A 257 -0.03 1.93 4.60
CA ALA A 257 -0.01 3.05 3.67
C ALA A 257 1.35 3.76 3.75
N LYS A 258 2.17 3.64 2.69
CA LYS A 258 3.53 4.23 2.64
C LYS A 258 3.54 5.71 2.31
N PHE A 259 2.44 6.25 1.79
CA PHE A 259 2.30 7.65 1.43
C PHE A 259 1.07 8.25 2.10
N PRO A 260 1.12 9.54 2.51
CA PRO A 260 -0.06 10.20 3.00
C PRO A 260 -1.06 10.28 1.84
N ALA A 261 -2.18 9.55 1.97
CA ALA A 261 -3.27 9.51 0.98
C ALA A 261 -3.77 10.92 0.58
N SER A 262 -3.47 11.94 1.39
CA SER A 262 -3.83 13.33 1.19
C SER A 262 -3.17 13.98 -0.02
N LEU A 263 -1.94 13.62 -0.43
CA LEU A 263 -1.27 14.33 -1.53
C LEU A 263 -2.02 14.16 -2.86
N SER A 264 -2.33 12.91 -3.20
CA SER A 264 -3.02 12.54 -4.44
C SER A 264 -4.44 13.12 -4.49
N THR A 265 -5.23 12.94 -3.42
CA THR A 265 -6.59 13.48 -3.35
C THR A 265 -6.60 15.01 -3.38
N ASN A 266 -5.65 15.68 -2.71
CA ASN A 266 -5.54 17.13 -2.74
C ASN A 266 -5.17 17.63 -4.14
N ALA A 267 -4.24 16.96 -4.83
CA ALA A 267 -3.89 17.30 -6.20
C ALA A 267 -5.08 17.15 -7.15
N ALA A 268 -5.86 16.07 -7.01
CA ALA A 268 -7.07 15.84 -7.81
C ALA A 268 -8.16 16.89 -7.57
N LEU A 269 -8.43 17.22 -6.30
CA LEU A 269 -9.38 18.26 -5.94
C LEU A 269 -8.91 19.64 -6.43
N MET A 270 -7.63 19.96 -6.32
CA MET A 270 -7.06 21.20 -6.89
C MET A 270 -7.19 21.24 -8.42
N ALA A 271 -6.85 20.16 -9.12
CA ALA A 271 -7.03 20.08 -10.58
C ALA A 271 -8.50 20.34 -10.96
N SER A 272 -9.42 19.70 -10.23
CA SER A 272 -10.85 19.77 -10.48
C SER A 272 -11.42 21.16 -10.19
N THR A 273 -10.98 21.82 -9.11
CA THR A 273 -11.41 23.19 -8.78
C THR A 273 -10.94 24.22 -9.82
N VAL A 274 -9.71 24.09 -10.30
CA VAL A 274 -9.11 24.95 -11.34
C VAL A 274 -9.76 24.73 -12.72
N LEU A 275 -10.25 23.53 -13.01
CA LEU A 275 -11.06 23.26 -14.20
C LEU A 275 -12.49 23.77 -14.03
N ALA A 276 -13.10 23.55 -12.86
CA ALA A 276 -14.48 23.96 -12.56
C ALA A 276 -14.66 25.48 -12.68
N SER A 277 -13.68 26.27 -12.24
CA SER A 277 -13.72 27.73 -12.29
C SER A 277 -13.87 28.30 -13.70
N ARG A 278 -13.55 27.52 -14.75
CA ARG A 278 -13.71 27.90 -16.16
C ARG A 278 -15.12 27.70 -16.71
N LEU A 279 -16.02 27.10 -15.93
CA LEU A 279 -17.39 26.88 -16.37
C LEU A 279 -18.23 28.17 -16.27
N PRO A 280 -19.15 28.39 -17.24
CA PRO A 280 -19.85 29.66 -17.37
C PRO A 280 -20.85 29.95 -16.24
N SER A 281 -21.39 28.91 -15.60
CA SER A 281 -22.39 29.02 -14.53
C SER A 281 -21.85 28.58 -13.17
N THR A 282 -22.28 29.23 -12.09
CA THR A 282 -21.97 28.82 -10.71
C THR A 282 -22.51 27.42 -10.41
N THR A 283 -23.65 27.04 -11.02
CA THR A 283 -24.23 25.71 -10.90
C THR A 283 -23.35 24.64 -11.56
N HIS A 284 -22.65 24.99 -12.65
CA HIS A 284 -21.72 24.08 -13.31
C HIS A 284 -20.48 23.84 -12.44
N VAL A 285 -19.94 24.92 -11.84
CA VAL A 285 -18.82 24.87 -10.89
C VAL A 285 -19.18 24.02 -9.66
N PHE A 286 -20.36 24.26 -9.08
CA PHE A 286 -20.90 23.47 -7.98
C PHE A 286 -20.98 21.99 -8.35
N SER A 287 -21.58 21.69 -9.50
CA SER A 287 -21.82 20.32 -9.94
C SER A 287 -20.49 19.57 -10.17
N LEU A 288 -19.54 20.18 -10.88
CA LEU A 288 -18.25 19.54 -11.15
C LEU A 288 -17.41 19.34 -9.87
N THR A 289 -17.47 20.28 -8.92
CA THR A 289 -16.73 20.16 -7.67
C THR A 289 -17.31 19.08 -6.77
N LEU A 290 -18.64 18.95 -6.70
CA LEU A 290 -19.30 17.84 -6.00
C LEU A 290 -18.96 16.50 -6.64
N PHE A 291 -19.06 16.39 -7.97
CA PHE A 291 -18.68 15.19 -8.71
C PHE A 291 -17.21 14.80 -8.48
N SER A 292 -16.30 15.79 -8.43
CA SER A 292 -14.89 15.56 -8.11
C SER A 292 -14.70 14.96 -6.72
N ILE A 293 -15.46 15.38 -5.72
CA ILE A 293 -15.40 14.83 -4.35
C ILE A 293 -15.91 13.38 -4.34
N GLU A 294 -16.95 13.08 -5.11
CA GLU A 294 -17.46 11.71 -5.26
C GLU A 294 -16.43 10.79 -5.94
N VAL A 295 -15.81 11.23 -7.05
CA VAL A 295 -14.86 10.42 -7.84
C VAL A 295 -13.49 10.27 -7.17
N PHE A 296 -12.96 11.31 -6.53
CA PHE A 296 -11.60 11.27 -5.95
C PHE A 296 -11.58 11.10 -4.42
N GLY A 297 -12.69 11.39 -3.74
CA GLY A 297 -12.81 11.22 -2.29
C GLY A 297 -13.53 9.93 -1.90
N LEU A 298 -14.78 9.77 -2.38
CA LEU A 298 -15.64 8.67 -1.93
C LEU A 298 -15.38 7.36 -2.69
N PHE A 299 -15.19 7.43 -4.01
CA PHE A 299 -15.02 6.26 -4.86
C PHE A 299 -13.79 5.40 -4.49
N PRO A 300 -12.61 5.95 -4.12
CA PRO A 300 -11.49 5.15 -3.64
C PRO A 300 -11.77 4.39 -2.33
N VAL A 301 -12.63 4.93 -1.48
CA VAL A 301 -13.08 4.23 -0.25
C VAL A 301 -14.02 3.09 -0.61
N PHE A 302 -14.99 3.35 -1.49
CA PHE A 302 -15.96 2.35 -1.96
C PHE A 302 -15.28 1.17 -2.65
N ARG A 303 -14.33 1.39 -3.55
CA ARG A 303 -13.65 0.28 -4.25
C ARG A 303 -12.83 -0.59 -3.29
N ARG A 304 -12.18 0.00 -2.27
CA ARG A 304 -11.45 -0.77 -1.25
C ARG A 304 -12.42 -1.65 -0.46
N TYR A 305 -13.57 -1.10 -0.09
CA TYR A 305 -14.64 -1.86 0.55
C TYR A 305 -15.13 -3.02 -0.34
N LEU A 306 -15.42 -2.76 -1.62
CA LEU A 306 -15.89 -3.80 -2.55
C LEU A 306 -14.86 -4.91 -2.78
N LEU A 307 -13.58 -4.57 -2.90
CA LEU A 307 -12.51 -5.55 -3.07
C LEU A 307 -12.46 -6.55 -1.91
N HIS A 308 -12.66 -6.08 -0.68
CA HIS A 308 -12.66 -6.94 0.51
C HIS A 308 -13.93 -7.77 0.66
N CYS A 309 -15.08 -7.29 0.18
CA CYS A 309 -16.36 -8.00 0.33
C CYS A 309 -16.61 -9.00 -0.79
N SER A 310 -16.38 -8.60 -2.06
CA SER A 310 -16.77 -9.41 -3.21
C SER A 310 -15.80 -9.26 -4.38
N TRP A 311 -15.10 -10.34 -4.71
CA TRP A 311 -14.23 -10.38 -5.90
C TRP A 311 -15.01 -10.14 -7.20
N ARG A 312 -16.20 -10.72 -7.33
CA ARG A 312 -17.07 -10.54 -8.50
C ARG A 312 -17.50 -9.08 -8.68
N GLY A 313 -17.85 -8.40 -7.58
CA GLY A 313 -18.22 -6.99 -7.60
C GLY A 313 -17.05 -6.10 -8.03
N HIS A 314 -15.84 -6.39 -7.54
CA HIS A 314 -14.62 -5.69 -7.95
C HIS A 314 -14.30 -5.86 -9.45
N VAL A 315 -14.42 -7.07 -9.98
CA VAL A 315 -14.22 -7.33 -11.41
C VAL A 315 -15.28 -6.63 -12.27
N LEU A 316 -16.56 -6.73 -11.89
CA LEU A 316 -17.66 -6.05 -12.60
C LEU A 316 -17.50 -4.53 -12.57
N LEU A 317 -17.10 -3.96 -11.43
CA LEU A 317 -16.80 -2.54 -11.31
C LEU A 317 -15.66 -2.14 -12.28
N THR A 318 -14.59 -2.92 -12.32
CA THR A 318 -13.45 -2.67 -13.22
C THR A 318 -13.92 -2.69 -14.68
N ALA A 319 -14.68 -3.71 -15.07
CA ALA A 319 -15.23 -3.80 -16.42
C ALA A 319 -16.13 -2.60 -16.76
N GLY A 320 -17.02 -2.21 -15.85
CA GLY A 320 -17.88 -1.04 -16.01
C GLY A 320 -17.11 0.27 -16.17
N LEU A 321 -16.06 0.48 -15.36
CA LEU A 321 -15.19 1.65 -15.46
C LEU A 321 -14.40 1.68 -16.76
N VAL A 322 -13.88 0.53 -17.22
CA VAL A 322 -13.16 0.45 -18.50
C VAL A 322 -14.10 0.77 -19.65
N VAL A 323 -15.31 0.20 -19.67
CA VAL A 323 -16.35 0.50 -20.68
C VAL A 323 -16.72 1.99 -20.65
N GLY A 324 -16.98 2.55 -19.47
CA GLY A 324 -17.33 3.96 -19.31
C GLY A 324 -16.22 4.92 -19.75
N ALA A 325 -14.97 4.65 -19.35
CA ALA A 325 -13.82 5.47 -19.70
C ALA A 325 -13.51 5.41 -21.21
N SER A 326 -13.47 4.20 -21.79
CA SER A 326 -13.13 4.01 -23.20
C SER A 326 -14.24 4.48 -24.15
N GLY A 327 -15.51 4.19 -23.84
CA GLY A 327 -16.66 4.70 -24.57
C GLY A 327 -16.78 6.21 -24.46
N GLY A 328 -16.66 6.75 -23.24
CA GLY A 328 -16.69 8.20 -22.98
C GLY A 328 -15.58 8.94 -23.72
N LEU A 329 -14.34 8.45 -23.66
CA LEU A 329 -13.19 9.05 -24.36
C LEU A 329 -13.37 9.04 -25.88
N SER A 330 -13.87 7.95 -26.45
CA SER A 330 -14.12 7.88 -27.89
C SER A 330 -15.21 8.85 -28.34
N MET A 331 -16.27 8.99 -27.55
CA MET A 331 -17.35 9.95 -27.79
C MET A 331 -16.88 11.41 -27.69
N THR A 332 -16.03 11.75 -26.72
CA THR A 332 -15.52 13.13 -26.55
C THR A 332 -14.54 13.54 -27.65
N ILE A 333 -13.69 12.61 -28.12
CA ILE A 333 -12.74 12.87 -29.21
C ILE A 333 -13.45 12.96 -30.56
N SER A 334 -14.32 11.98 -30.86
CA SER A 334 -14.90 11.84 -32.20
C SER A 334 -16.14 12.71 -32.42
N GLY A 335 -16.80 13.15 -31.33
CA GLY A 335 -17.98 14.03 -31.37
C GLY A 335 -19.21 13.47 -32.08
N ARG A 336 -19.21 12.18 -32.43
CA ARG A 336 -20.25 11.46 -33.21
C ARG A 336 -20.94 10.42 -32.32
N GLY A 337 -22.14 9.99 -32.72
CA GLY A 337 -23.09 9.24 -31.87
C GLY A 337 -22.62 7.89 -31.32
N ILE A 338 -23.56 7.13 -30.73
CA ILE A 338 -23.30 5.93 -29.91
C ILE A 338 -22.37 4.90 -30.59
N GLY A 339 -22.40 4.79 -31.92
CA GLY A 339 -21.56 3.87 -32.69
C GLY A 339 -20.04 4.03 -32.48
N VAL A 340 -19.51 5.26 -32.42
CA VAL A 340 -18.07 5.45 -32.10
C VAL A 340 -17.77 5.09 -30.65
N GLY A 341 -18.72 5.31 -29.74
CA GLY A 341 -18.60 4.83 -28.36
C GLY A 341 -18.39 3.32 -28.29
N ILE A 342 -19.15 2.53 -29.07
CA ILE A 342 -19.01 1.07 -29.11
C ILE A 342 -17.62 0.67 -29.64
N VAL A 343 -17.15 1.31 -30.71
CA VAL A 343 -15.78 1.08 -31.23
C VAL A 343 -14.73 1.42 -30.18
N GLY A 344 -14.93 2.53 -29.45
CA GLY A 344 -14.11 2.94 -28.32
C GLY A 344 -14.05 1.89 -27.22
N VAL A 345 -15.19 1.29 -26.87
CA VAL A 345 -15.26 0.23 -25.85
C VAL A 345 -14.47 -1.01 -26.28
N VAL A 346 -14.62 -1.44 -27.53
CA VAL A 346 -13.89 -2.61 -28.03
C VAL A 346 -12.39 -2.34 -28.06
N LEU A 347 -11.97 -1.20 -28.63
CA LEU A 347 -10.55 -0.85 -28.75
C LEU A 347 -9.92 -0.58 -27.37
N GLY A 348 -10.59 0.19 -26.52
CA GLY A 348 -10.12 0.52 -25.18
C GLY A 348 -10.09 -0.70 -24.25
N GLY A 349 -11.07 -1.59 -24.36
CA GLY A 349 -11.07 -2.88 -23.69
C GLY A 349 -9.86 -3.73 -24.11
N LEU A 350 -9.60 -3.84 -25.41
CA LEU A 350 -8.43 -4.55 -25.95
C LEU A 350 -7.13 -3.94 -25.44
N VAL A 351 -6.98 -2.61 -25.52
CA VAL A 351 -5.78 -1.90 -25.05
C VAL A 351 -5.55 -2.13 -23.56
N THR A 352 -6.61 -2.11 -22.75
CA THR A 352 -6.52 -2.33 -21.30
C THR A 352 -6.13 -3.77 -20.97
N CYS A 353 -6.73 -4.75 -21.66
CA CYS A 353 -6.38 -6.16 -21.46
C CYS A 353 -4.93 -6.43 -21.87
N LEU A 354 -4.50 -5.89 -23.02
CA LEU A 354 -3.13 -6.00 -23.48
C LEU A 354 -2.15 -5.29 -22.54
N SER A 355 -2.47 -4.09 -22.05
CA SER A 355 -1.58 -3.37 -21.14
C SER A 355 -1.41 -4.10 -19.81
N MET A 356 -2.50 -4.59 -19.19
CA MET A 356 -2.45 -5.40 -17.98
C MET A 356 -1.69 -6.72 -18.17
N GLY A 357 -1.90 -7.40 -19.30
CA GLY A 357 -1.21 -8.64 -19.64
C GLY A 357 0.29 -8.41 -19.89
N MET A 358 0.64 -7.36 -20.64
CA MET A 358 2.02 -6.99 -20.93
C MET A 358 2.77 -6.56 -19.67
N THR A 359 2.18 -5.74 -18.80
CA THR A 359 2.82 -5.32 -17.55
C THR A 359 3.03 -6.50 -16.60
N SER A 360 2.05 -7.40 -16.51
CA SER A 360 2.14 -8.59 -15.66
C SER A 360 3.22 -9.56 -16.17
N TRP A 361 3.26 -9.81 -17.49
CA TRP A 361 4.34 -10.60 -18.08
C TRP A 361 5.70 -9.94 -17.86
N TRP A 362 5.81 -8.64 -18.11
CA TRP A 362 7.06 -7.91 -17.93
C TRP A 362 7.60 -8.05 -16.49
N LEU A 363 6.73 -7.90 -15.48
CA LEU A 363 7.09 -8.05 -14.07
C LEU A 363 7.54 -9.47 -13.71
N ILE A 364 6.92 -10.51 -14.26
CA ILE A 364 7.38 -11.90 -14.12
C ILE A 364 8.78 -12.06 -14.75
N GLY A 365 8.99 -11.48 -15.93
CA GLY A 365 10.30 -11.45 -16.59
C GLY A 365 11.37 -10.75 -15.75
N LEU A 366 11.00 -9.70 -15.00
CA LEU A 366 11.91 -9.00 -14.09
C LEU A 366 12.31 -9.81 -12.86
N GLN A 367 11.56 -10.84 -12.47
CA GLN A 367 11.91 -11.68 -11.32
C GLN A 367 13.27 -12.36 -11.48
N ARG A 368 13.67 -12.67 -12.73
CA ARG A 368 14.98 -13.27 -13.03
C ARG A 368 16.17 -12.38 -12.69
N TYR A 369 15.95 -11.07 -12.56
CA TYR A 369 16.98 -10.10 -12.21
C TYR A 369 17.00 -9.77 -10.71
N LYS A 370 16.07 -10.33 -9.91
CA LYS A 370 16.05 -10.10 -8.47
C LYS A 370 17.21 -10.85 -7.81
N ASN A 371 18.09 -10.11 -7.15
CA ASN A 371 19.25 -10.62 -6.42
C ASN A 371 19.27 -10.02 -5.01
N GLU A 372 18.56 -10.66 -4.09
CA GLU A 372 18.61 -10.36 -2.66
C GLU A 372 19.53 -11.39 -1.99
N ILE A 373 20.62 -10.91 -1.39
CA ILE A 373 21.51 -11.74 -0.61
C ILE A 373 21.09 -11.60 0.84
N HIS A 374 20.76 -12.70 1.48
CA HIS A 374 20.44 -12.76 2.89
C HIS A 374 21.62 -13.33 3.66
N GLY A 375 22.03 -12.60 4.68
CA GLY A 375 23.13 -12.95 5.54
C GLY A 375 22.65 -13.36 6.95
N PRO A 376 23.47 -14.13 7.68
CA PRO A 376 23.25 -14.43 9.10
C PRO A 376 23.29 -13.20 10.02
N TRP A 377 23.64 -12.03 9.49
CA TRP A 377 23.66 -10.74 10.21
C TRP A 377 22.48 -9.84 9.84
N ASP A 378 21.58 -10.30 8.95
CA ASP A 378 20.38 -9.54 8.63
C ASP A 378 19.43 -9.50 9.82
N PRO A 379 18.73 -8.37 10.05
CA PRO A 379 17.73 -8.27 11.09
C PRO A 379 16.71 -9.40 10.97
N ALA A 380 16.52 -10.17 12.03
CA ALA A 380 15.50 -11.19 12.07
C ALA A 380 14.14 -10.52 11.82
N ARG A 381 13.43 -10.96 10.77
CA ARG A 381 12.06 -10.50 10.55
C ARG A 381 11.18 -11.13 11.62
N PRO A 382 10.43 -10.34 12.41
CA PRO A 382 9.54 -10.90 13.41
C PRO A 382 8.53 -11.81 12.72
N VAL A 383 8.52 -13.09 13.07
CA VAL A 383 7.46 -14.01 12.66
C VAL A 383 6.25 -13.67 13.51
N ILE A 384 5.39 -12.80 13.00
CA ILE A 384 4.09 -12.54 13.61
C ILE A 384 3.23 -13.77 13.30
N GLY A 385 3.27 -14.74 14.21
CA GLY A 385 2.31 -15.83 14.21
C GLY A 385 0.91 -15.22 14.31
N ARG A 386 0.13 -15.31 13.24
CA ARG A 386 -1.32 -15.30 13.40
C ARG A 386 -1.65 -16.63 14.05
N HIS A 387 -2.26 -16.56 15.24
CA HIS A 387 -2.76 -17.64 16.09
C HIS A 387 -1.84 -17.90 17.31
N TRP A 388 -2.22 -17.24 18.41
CA TRP A 388 -2.07 -17.79 19.74
C TRP A 388 -3.44 -18.43 20.02
N ASP A 389 -3.53 -19.74 19.90
CA ASP A 389 -4.63 -20.53 20.46
C ASP A 389 -4.25 -20.98 21.88
#